data_AF-A0A517IGW2-F1
#
_entry.id   AF-A0A517IGW2-F1
#
_cell.length_a   1.000
_cell.length_b   1.000
_cell.length_c   1.000
_cell.angle_alpha   90.00
_cell.angle_beta   90.00
_cell.angle_gamma   90.00
#
_symmetry.space_group_name_H-M   'P 1'
#
loop_
_entity.id
_entity.type
_entity.pdbx_description
1 polymer ?
#
loop_
_entity_poly.entity_id
_entity_poly.type
_entity_poly.pdbx_seq_one_letter_code
_entity_poly.pdbx_strand_id
1 'polypeptide(L)'
;MPDPDPDPNPDPNPDPNPDPNPDPNPDPKPQPSGDNALLVIKMISGLEKEFELTASEVQDFIDWYNGRADGRGKETYMFDKDFNKGPFTARKDYVAFSKIQSFEVMEYTN
;
A
#
# COMPACT_ATOMS: atom_id res chain seq x y z
N MET A 1 6.35 -67.93 -37.39
CA MET A 1 6.68 -67.88 -35.96
C MET A 1 5.71 -66.90 -35.28
N PRO A 2 5.36 -67.14 -34.02
CA PRO A 2 4.33 -66.45 -33.22
C PRO A 2 4.84 -65.05 -32.80
N ASP A 3 4.09 -64.10 -32.23
CA ASP A 3 2.97 -64.15 -31.27
C ASP A 3 2.03 -62.93 -31.44
N PRO A 4 0.77 -63.02 -30.99
CA PRO A 4 -0.05 -61.86 -30.65
C PRO A 4 0.28 -61.43 -29.21
N ASP A 5 0.80 -60.23 -29.01
CA ASP A 5 0.95 -59.70 -27.64
C ASP A 5 -0.38 -59.08 -27.16
N PRO A 6 -0.82 -59.35 -25.91
CA PRO A 6 -2.07 -58.87 -25.36
C PRO A 6 -1.98 -57.44 -24.77
N ASP A 7 -3.12 -56.75 -24.85
CA ASP A 7 -3.58 -55.53 -24.16
C ASP A 7 -3.13 -55.39 -22.68
N PRO A 8 -3.43 -54.28 -21.97
CA PRO A 8 -3.18 -52.86 -22.22
C PRO A 8 -2.38 -52.27 -21.02
N ASN A 9 -1.67 -51.15 -21.16
CA ASN A 9 -1.24 -50.42 -19.95
C ASN A 9 -1.97 -49.06 -19.88
N PRO A 10 -2.98 -48.91 -19.01
CA PRO A 10 -3.50 -47.60 -18.68
C PRO A 10 -2.47 -46.92 -17.77
N ASP A 11 -1.67 -46.03 -18.34
CA ASP A 11 -0.83 -45.18 -17.49
C ASP A 11 -1.75 -44.27 -16.66
N PRO A 12 -1.62 -44.26 -15.33
CA PRO A 12 -2.43 -43.43 -14.47
C PRO A 12 -1.97 -41.98 -14.60
N ASN A 13 -2.83 -41.11 -15.13
CA ASN A 13 -2.78 -39.69 -14.79
C ASN A 13 -3.43 -39.56 -13.40
N PRO A 14 -2.68 -39.16 -12.37
CA PRO A 14 -2.81 -37.76 -11.96
C PRO A 14 -1.52 -37.18 -11.36
N ASP A 15 -1.18 -35.96 -11.74
CA ASP A 15 -0.71 -35.02 -10.72
C ASP A 15 -1.07 -33.58 -11.09
N PRO A 16 -2.17 -33.03 -10.56
CA PRO A 16 -2.39 -31.60 -10.49
C PRO A 16 -2.08 -31.12 -9.08
N ASN A 17 -0.85 -30.69 -8.80
CA ASN A 17 -0.59 -29.50 -7.97
C ASN A 17 0.91 -29.25 -7.80
N PRO A 18 1.32 -27.99 -7.99
CA PRO A 18 1.72 -27.25 -6.79
C PRO A 18 0.62 -26.29 -6.39
N ASP A 19 0.20 -26.41 -5.13
CA ASP A 19 -0.57 -25.40 -4.42
C ASP A 19 -0.05 -23.99 -4.77
N PRO A 20 -0.91 -23.02 -5.15
CA PRO A 20 -0.54 -21.63 -4.97
C PRO A 20 -0.48 -21.43 -3.46
N ASN A 21 0.72 -21.52 -2.90
CA ASN A 21 1.00 -21.11 -1.54
C ASN A 21 0.35 -19.73 -1.37
N PRO A 22 -0.69 -19.58 -0.51
CA PRO A 22 -1.26 -18.27 -0.26
C PRO A 22 -0.12 -17.42 0.27
N ASP A 23 0.18 -16.34 -0.45
CA ASP A 23 1.08 -15.29 -0.01
C ASP A 23 0.84 -15.03 1.49
N PRO A 24 1.88 -14.91 2.33
CA PRO A 24 1.68 -14.58 3.74
C PRO A 24 0.79 -13.35 3.79
N ASN A 25 -0.40 -13.53 4.36
CA ASN A 25 -1.31 -12.44 4.68
C ASN A 25 -0.46 -11.31 5.26
N PRO A 26 -0.38 -10.11 4.64
CA PRO A 26 0.41 -9.04 5.20
C PRO A 26 -0.08 -8.86 6.63
N ASP A 27 0.84 -9.02 7.58
CA ASP A 27 0.58 -8.79 9.00
C ASP A 27 -0.27 -7.53 9.12
N PRO A 28 -1.34 -7.51 9.94
CA PRO A 28 -2.12 -6.30 10.15
C PRO A 28 -1.15 -5.18 10.55
N LYS A 29 -0.86 -4.28 9.61
CA LYS A 29 -0.03 -3.13 9.89
C LYS A 29 -0.72 -2.40 11.05
N PRO A 30 0.02 -1.94 12.07
CA PRO A 30 -0.56 -1.24 13.20
C PRO A 30 -1.49 -0.14 12.67
N GLN A 31 -2.79 -0.33 12.87
CA GLN A 31 -3.77 0.68 12.53
C GLN A 31 -3.66 1.77 13.60
N PRO A 32 -3.52 3.05 13.20
CA PRO A 32 -3.47 4.12 14.17
C PRO A 32 -4.68 4.06 15.10
N SER A 33 -4.43 4.08 16.41
CA SER A 33 -5.44 3.76 17.43
C SER A 33 -6.19 5.00 17.95
N GLY A 34 -5.79 6.20 17.53
CA GLY A 34 -6.44 7.48 17.87
C GLY A 34 -7.35 8.02 16.76
N ASP A 35 -8.27 8.93 17.10
CA ASP A 35 -9.17 9.56 16.12
C ASP A 35 -8.38 10.38 15.08
N ASN A 36 -7.32 11.05 15.54
CA ASN A 36 -6.43 11.89 14.73
C ASN A 36 -4.96 11.50 14.94
N ALA A 37 -4.11 11.86 13.98
CA ALA A 37 -2.67 11.72 14.02
C ALA A 37 -2.01 12.87 13.24
N LEU A 38 -0.75 13.16 13.57
CA LEU A 38 0.07 14.15 12.87
C LEU A 38 1.04 13.42 11.94
N LEU A 39 0.88 13.63 10.63
CA LEU A 39 1.80 13.16 9.59
C LEU A 39 2.79 14.26 9.25
N VAL A 40 4.08 13.98 9.45
CA VAL A 40 5.19 14.87 9.06
C VAL A 40 5.92 14.26 7.88
N ILE A 41 5.97 14.98 6.77
CA ILE A 41 6.67 14.55 5.55
C ILE A 41 7.90 15.43 5.38
N LYS A 42 9.07 14.79 5.41
CA LYS A 42 10.34 15.41 5.08
C LYS A 42 10.63 15.23 3.60
N MET A 43 10.71 16.35 2.88
CA MET A 43 11.02 16.36 1.47
C MET A 43 12.53 16.30 1.25
N ILE A 44 12.97 15.82 0.08
CA ILE A 44 14.40 15.80 -0.29
C ILE A 44 15.04 17.19 -0.32
N SER A 45 14.23 18.25 -0.42
CA SER A 45 14.69 19.64 -0.33
C SER A 45 15.01 20.09 1.09
N GLY A 46 14.74 19.26 2.10
CA GLY A 46 14.75 19.62 3.51
C GLY A 46 13.52 20.39 3.98
N LEU A 47 12.50 20.55 3.12
CA LEU A 47 11.22 21.13 3.52
C LEU A 47 10.42 20.09 4.30
N GLU A 48 9.89 20.47 5.45
CA GLU A 48 8.94 19.64 6.21
C GLU A 48 7.51 20.15 5.97
N LYS A 49 6.59 19.20 5.76
CA LYS A 49 5.16 19.44 5.62
C LYS A 49 4.43 18.66 6.70
N GLU A 50 3.56 19.33 7.44
CA GLU A 50 2.79 18.73 8.52
C GLU A 50 1.29 18.70 8.13
N PHE A 51 0.66 17.58 8.43
CA PHE A 51 -0.76 17.33 8.19
C PHE A 51 -1.38 16.66 9.41
N GLU A 52 -2.37 17.32 10.02
CA GLU A 52 -3.29 16.65 10.95
C GLU A 52 -4.31 15.87 10.11
N LEU A 53 -4.37 14.56 10.33
CA LEU A 53 -5.17 13.61 9.57
C LEU A 53 -5.90 12.68 10.52
N THR A 54 -7.01 12.12 10.06
CA THR A 54 -7.63 10.97 10.74
C THR A 54 -6.77 9.72 10.59
N ALA A 55 -6.99 8.72 11.45
CA ALA A 55 -6.34 7.41 11.32
C ALA A 55 -6.54 6.78 9.92
N SER A 56 -7.72 6.94 9.32
CA SER A 56 -8.01 6.42 7.98
C SER A 56 -7.19 7.12 6.90
N GLU A 57 -7.07 8.45 6.98
CA GLU A 57 -6.29 9.22 5.99
C GLU A 57 -4.79 8.97 6.08
N VAL A 58 -4.27 8.70 7.29
CA VAL A 58 -2.89 8.23 7.48
C VAL A 58 -2.69 6.88 6.79
N GLN A 59 -3.64 5.94 6.97
CA GLN A 59 -3.57 4.64 6.34
C GLN A 59 -3.61 4.75 4.80
N ASP A 60 -4.49 5.58 4.26
CA ASP A 60 -4.58 5.86 2.82
C ASP A 60 -3.25 6.41 2.26
N PHE A 61 -2.58 7.29 3.01
CA PHE A 61 -1.26 7.80 2.64
C PHE A 61 -0.19 6.70 2.66
N ILE A 62 -0.16 5.88 3.72
CA ILE A 62 0.81 4.77 3.86
C ILE A 62 0.62 3.75 2.73
N ASP A 63 -0.62 3.42 2.38
CA ASP A 63 -0.92 2.46 1.31
C ASP A 63 -0.58 3.01 -0.06
N TRP A 64 -0.84 4.30 -0.30
CA TRP A 64 -0.33 4.97 -1.50
C TRP A 64 1.19 4.94 -1.58
N TYR A 65 1.89 5.28 -0.50
CA TYR A 65 3.35 5.35 -0.46
C TYR A 65 3.97 3.97 -0.73
N ASN A 66 3.50 2.93 -0.05
CA ASN A 66 3.96 1.56 -0.25
C ASN A 66 3.61 1.03 -1.64
N GLY A 67 2.38 1.27 -2.10
CA GLY A 67 1.97 0.90 -3.45
C GLY A 67 2.87 1.53 -4.51
N ARG A 68 3.28 2.80 -4.29
CA ARG A 68 4.23 3.47 -5.19
C ARG A 68 5.65 2.93 -5.10
N ALA A 69 6.13 2.60 -3.91
CA ALA A 69 7.42 1.94 -3.71
C ALA A 69 7.50 0.57 -4.42
N ASP A 70 6.37 -0.15 -4.48
CA ASP A 70 6.24 -1.41 -5.23
C ASP A 70 6.10 -1.22 -6.75
N GLY A 71 6.24 0.01 -7.26
CA GLY A 71 6.11 0.34 -8.68
C GLY A 71 4.68 0.46 -9.21
N ARG A 72 3.68 0.50 -8.32
CA ARG A 72 2.26 0.67 -8.67
C ARG A 72 1.79 2.10 -8.38
N GLY A 73 0.52 2.41 -8.68
CA GLY A 73 -0.09 3.66 -8.26
C GLY A 73 0.48 4.94 -8.89
N LYS A 74 0.00 6.09 -8.39
CA LYS A 74 0.32 7.43 -8.90
C LYS A 74 1.60 7.97 -8.26
N GLU A 75 2.33 8.80 -9.01
CA GLU A 75 3.50 9.52 -8.51
C GLU A 75 3.16 10.58 -7.45
N THR A 76 1.90 11.01 -7.38
CA THR A 76 1.45 12.07 -6.47
C THR A 76 0.33 11.62 -5.55
N TYR A 77 0.37 12.09 -4.31
CA TYR A 77 -0.72 12.03 -3.33
C TYR A 77 -1.30 13.43 -3.12
N MET A 78 -2.59 13.49 -2.83
CA MET A 78 -3.32 14.74 -2.62
C MET A 78 -3.88 14.75 -1.21
N PHE A 79 -3.58 15.81 -0.47
CA PHE A 79 -4.21 16.13 0.80
C PHE A 79 -5.24 17.25 0.59
N ASP A 80 -6.46 17.05 1.08
CA ASP A 80 -7.43 18.13 1.19
C ASP A 80 -7.09 18.99 2.43
N LYS A 81 -6.97 20.31 2.22
CA LYS A 81 -6.76 21.28 3.30
C LYS A 81 -8.03 22.08 3.52
N ASP A 82 -8.75 21.73 4.58
CA ASP A 82 -9.97 22.45 4.97
C ASP A 82 -9.70 23.72 5.77
N PHE A 83 -8.48 23.89 6.29
CA PHE A 83 -8.05 25.09 7.01
C PHE A 83 -7.34 26.12 6.12
N ASN A 84 -7.35 27.39 6.52
CA ASN A 84 -6.70 28.50 5.80
C ASN A 84 -7.05 28.57 4.30
N LYS A 85 -8.32 28.30 3.99
CA LYS A 85 -8.85 28.27 2.63
C LYS A 85 -9.00 29.66 2.01
N GLY A 86 -9.19 30.70 2.84
CA GLY A 86 -9.47 32.05 2.34
C GLY A 86 -10.71 32.09 1.44
N PRO A 87 -10.75 32.92 0.39
CA PRO A 87 -11.92 33.05 -0.50
C PRO A 87 -12.07 31.90 -1.50
N PHE A 88 -11.26 30.84 -1.41
CA PHE A 88 -11.24 29.75 -2.40
C PHE A 88 -12.27 28.66 -2.08
N THR A 89 -12.70 27.90 -3.09
CA THR A 89 -13.69 26.81 -2.96
C THR A 89 -13.09 25.47 -2.58
N ALA A 90 -11.77 25.29 -2.74
CA ALA A 90 -11.00 24.15 -2.23
C ALA A 90 -9.52 24.56 -2.09
N ARG A 91 -8.80 23.92 -1.19
CA ARG A 91 -7.34 24.01 -1.11
C ARG A 91 -6.80 22.58 -1.03
N LYS A 92 -5.91 22.24 -1.95
CA LYS A 92 -5.32 20.90 -2.07
C LYS A 92 -3.81 21.01 -2.05
N ASP A 93 -3.14 20.17 -1.28
CA ASP A 93 -1.69 20.07 -1.26
C ASP A 93 -1.28 18.75 -1.91
N TYR A 94 -0.34 18.81 -2.86
CA TYR A 94 0.12 17.63 -3.59
C TYR A 94 1.56 17.33 -3.21
N VAL A 95 1.82 16.07 -2.89
CA VAL A 95 3.15 15.58 -2.57
C VAL A 95 3.54 14.53 -3.60
N ALA A 96 4.76 14.63 -4.13
CA ALA A 96 5.31 13.67 -5.09
C ALA A 96 6.18 12.64 -4.37
N PHE A 97 5.94 11.35 -4.64
CA PHE A 97 6.66 10.23 -4.03
C PHE A 97 8.18 10.36 -4.18
N SER A 98 8.67 10.64 -5.39
CA SER A 98 10.10 10.83 -5.68
C SER A 98 10.75 12.02 -4.97
N LYS A 99 9.96 12.85 -4.29
CA LYS A 99 10.42 14.03 -3.53
C LYS A 99 10.29 13.84 -2.03
N ILE A 100 9.75 12.72 -1.56
CA ILE A 100 9.73 12.35 -0.15
C ILE A 100 11.09 11.75 0.21
N GLN A 101 11.71 12.27 1.25
CA GLN A 101 12.91 11.68 1.86
C GLN A 101 12.52 10.69 2.95
N SER A 102 11.61 11.09 3.84
CA SER A 102 11.06 10.26 4.91
C SER A 102 9.71 10.83 5.37
N PHE A 103 8.95 10.05 6.14
CA PHE A 103 7.77 10.54 6.83
C PHE A 103 7.71 9.94 8.24
N GLU A 104 7.02 10.64 9.14
CA GLU A 104 6.79 10.24 10.53
C GLU A 104 5.30 10.38 10.83
N VAL A 105 4.75 9.39 11.54
CA VAL A 105 3.36 9.41 12.03
C VAL A 105 3.41 9.50 13.55
N MET A 106 2.79 10.54 14.10
CA MET A 106 2.65 10.74 15.54
C MET A 106 1.18 10.60 15.93
N GLU A 107 0.86 9.62 16.76
CA GLU A 107 -0.49 9.40 17.30
C GLU A 107 -0.66 10.17 18.61
N TYR A 108 -1.84 10.76 18.82
CA TYR A 108 -2.16 11.38 20.10
C TYR A 108 -2.52 10.31 21.13
N THR A 109 -2.02 10.46 22.35
CA THR A 109 -2.48 9.66 23.50
C THR A 109 -3.88 10.11 23.89
N ASN A 110 -4.84 9.18 23.89
CA ASN A 110 -6.18 9.37 24.46
C ASN A 110 -6.16 9.34 26.00
#